data_AF-A0A9P6E226-F1
#
_entry.id   AF-A0A9P6E226-F1
#
_cell.length_a   1.000
_cell.length_b   1.000
_cell.length_c   1.000
_cell.angle_alpha   90.00
_cell.angle_beta   90.00
_cell.angle_gamma   90.00
#
_symmetry.space_group_name_H-M   'P 1'
#
loop_
_entity.id
_entity.type
_entity.pdbx_description
1 polymer ?
#
loop_
_entity_poly.entity_id
_entity_poly.type
_entity_poly.pdbx_seq_one_letter_code
_entity_poly.pdbx_strand_id
1 'polypeptide(L)'
;MSGEATPSLTGVLPMFQGLQNRWEVLLSTIAPTQKRYILAAMEWLNKYHEKAGKTPAYVMAMVLNPSIKFSFIMKYWSPIEQETAMDWIKAELATYRAREASKLTTCSSIKKAACPHSRLGIESDDEEDNETDLDTECTLYISERRASSSKDILAYWQVSTSRFCLIWRIGNLSADTKTPGTRNYLSHMVLRCHGLSAYSGDIRPLRACIFFKLRDTHQKTHPHAARSDGSTTNVEVHVEEGPT
;
A
#
# COMPACT_ATOMS: atom_id res chain seq x y z
N MET A 1 3.10 -12.63 -2.41
CA MET A 1 2.95 -11.63 -3.48
C MET A 1 4.31 -11.30 -4.12
N SER A 2 4.94 -12.27 -4.80
CA SER A 2 6.27 -12.11 -5.40
C SER A 2 6.23 -12.04 -6.93
N GLY A 3 5.11 -11.59 -7.50
CA GLY A 3 4.99 -11.36 -8.94
C GLY A 3 5.49 -9.97 -9.28
N GLU A 4 6.70 -9.87 -9.80
CA GLU A 4 7.44 -8.62 -10.01
C GLU A 4 6.89 -7.74 -11.16
N ALA A 5 5.78 -8.14 -11.80
CA ALA A 5 5.24 -7.47 -12.98
C ALA A 5 4.05 -6.54 -12.70
N THR A 6 3.40 -6.62 -11.54
CA THR A 6 2.18 -5.84 -11.25
C THR A 6 2.20 -5.31 -9.82
N PRO A 7 1.78 -4.05 -9.61
CA PRO A 7 2.07 -3.37 -8.37
C PRO A 7 1.15 -3.92 -7.26
N SER A 8 1.74 -4.76 -6.41
CA SER A 8 1.04 -5.69 -5.52
C SER A 8 0.35 -5.01 -4.34
N LEU A 9 0.66 -3.75 -4.05
CA LEU A 9 0.15 -3.03 -2.88
C LEU A 9 -1.35 -2.72 -2.98
N THR A 10 -1.85 -2.41 -4.19
CA THR A 10 -3.25 -2.03 -4.41
C THR A 10 -4.24 -3.13 -4.01
N GLY A 11 -3.79 -4.39 -4.07
CA GLY A 11 -4.61 -5.55 -3.76
C GLY A 11 -4.48 -6.07 -2.32
N VAL A 12 -3.59 -5.52 -1.49
CA VAL A 12 -3.28 -6.10 -0.17
C VAL A 12 -4.49 -6.10 0.76
N LEU A 13 -5.10 -4.93 0.97
CA LEU A 13 -6.27 -4.81 1.84
C LEU A 13 -7.47 -5.62 1.32
N PRO A 14 -7.83 -5.54 0.02
CA PRO A 14 -8.85 -6.43 -0.54
C PRO A 14 -8.55 -7.92 -0.39
N MET A 15 -7.28 -8.32 -0.54
CA MET A 15 -6.86 -9.71 -0.38
C MET A 15 -7.02 -10.17 1.08
N PHE A 16 -6.61 -9.35 2.04
CA PHE A 16 -6.78 -9.67 3.47
C PHE A 16 -8.25 -9.83 3.83
N GLN A 17 -9.10 -8.89 3.41
CA GLN A 17 -10.55 -8.99 3.62
C GLN A 17 -11.14 -10.24 2.95
N GLY A 18 -10.73 -10.52 1.70
CA GLY A 18 -11.17 -11.72 0.98
C GLY A 18 -10.75 -13.01 1.66
N LEU A 19 -9.56 -13.04 2.27
CA LEU A 19 -9.04 -14.18 3.01
C LEU A 19 -9.77 -14.37 4.35
N GLN A 20 -10.02 -13.29 5.09
CA GLN A 20 -10.84 -13.30 6.32
C GLN A 20 -12.22 -13.93 6.04
N ASN A 21 -12.94 -13.41 5.04
CA ASN A 21 -14.27 -13.91 4.68
C ASN A 21 -14.25 -15.42 4.33
N ARG A 22 -13.21 -15.89 3.63
CA ARG A 22 -13.08 -17.32 3.28
C ARG A 22 -12.79 -18.17 4.52
N TRP A 23 -11.97 -17.67 5.45
CA TRP A 23 -11.67 -18.37 6.69
C TRP A 23 -12.86 -18.43 7.64
N GLU A 24 -13.70 -17.40 7.68
CA GLU A 24 -14.97 -17.43 8.43
C GLU A 24 -15.90 -18.54 7.92
N VAL A 25 -16.05 -18.67 6.60
CA VAL A 25 -16.81 -19.78 6.00
C VAL A 25 -16.17 -21.12 6.35
N LEU A 26 -14.83 -21.24 6.24
CA LEU A 26 -14.11 -22.49 6.51
C LEU A 26 -14.24 -22.94 7.98
N LEU A 27 -14.29 -22.00 8.93
CA LEU A 27 -14.49 -22.28 10.36
C LEU A 27 -15.81 -23.01 10.66
N SER A 28 -16.82 -22.85 9.81
CA SER A 28 -18.08 -23.58 9.94
C SER A 28 -17.98 -25.04 9.51
N THR A 29 -17.09 -25.36 8.55
CA THR A 29 -16.99 -26.69 7.93
C THR A 29 -15.87 -27.57 8.48
N ILE A 30 -14.84 -26.96 9.08
CA ILE A 30 -13.60 -27.67 9.41
C ILE A 30 -13.65 -28.38 10.77
N ALA A 31 -12.87 -29.45 10.92
CA ALA A 31 -12.74 -30.22 12.15
C ALA A 31 -12.30 -29.32 13.34
N PRO A 32 -12.82 -29.54 14.57
CA PRO A 32 -12.49 -28.72 15.73
C PRO A 32 -11.00 -28.59 16.02
N THR A 33 -10.21 -29.63 15.77
CA THR A 33 -8.75 -29.65 16.00
C THR A 33 -7.99 -28.66 15.10
N GLN A 34 -8.53 -28.35 13.92
CA GLN A 34 -7.91 -27.43 12.95
C GLN A 34 -8.36 -25.98 13.15
N LYS A 35 -9.52 -25.74 13.80
CA LYS A 35 -10.06 -24.39 14.03
C LYS A 35 -9.08 -23.46 14.75
N ARG A 36 -8.33 -23.99 15.74
CA ARG A 36 -7.36 -23.20 16.51
C ARG A 36 -6.30 -22.52 15.64
N TYR A 37 -5.86 -23.19 14.55
CA TYR A 37 -4.84 -22.64 13.66
C TYR A 37 -5.41 -21.52 12.78
N ILE A 38 -6.64 -21.69 12.29
CA ILE A 38 -7.32 -20.66 11.50
C ILE A 38 -7.62 -19.43 12.36
N LEU A 39 -8.09 -19.62 13.60
CA LEU A 39 -8.32 -18.52 14.53
C LEU A 39 -7.04 -17.74 14.83
N ALA A 40 -5.93 -18.43 15.12
CA ALA A 40 -4.63 -17.79 15.30
C ALA A 40 -4.19 -17.02 14.05
N ALA A 41 -4.38 -17.61 12.86
CA ALA A 41 -4.05 -16.94 11.59
C ALA A 41 -4.93 -15.72 11.32
N MET A 42 -6.23 -15.79 11.63
CA MET A 42 -7.17 -14.66 11.54
C MET A 42 -6.77 -13.52 12.47
N GLU A 43 -6.33 -13.81 13.69
CA GLU A 43 -5.85 -12.79 14.62
C GLU A 43 -4.66 -12.02 14.05
N TRP A 44 -3.67 -12.73 13.50
CA TRP A 44 -2.54 -12.10 12.84
C TRP A 44 -2.96 -11.31 11.60
N LEU A 45 -3.85 -11.86 10.78
CA LEU A 45 -4.35 -11.22 9.58
C LEU A 45 -5.07 -9.90 9.93
N ASN A 46 -5.86 -9.86 11.00
CA ASN A 46 -6.51 -8.66 11.50
C ASN A 46 -5.49 -7.59 11.89
N LYS A 47 -4.43 -7.97 12.63
CA LYS A 47 -3.35 -7.05 13.01
C LYS A 47 -2.66 -6.45 11.78
N TYR A 48 -2.41 -7.26 10.73
CA TYR A 48 -1.82 -6.77 9.49
C TYR A 48 -2.80 -5.89 8.70
N HIS A 49 -4.08 -6.25 8.64
CA HIS A 49 -5.11 -5.47 7.98
C HIS A 49 -5.25 -4.08 8.62
N GLU A 50 -5.33 -4.02 9.95
CA GLU A 50 -5.42 -2.76 10.69
C GLU A 50 -4.18 -1.89 10.46
N LYS A 51 -2.98 -2.47 10.54
CA LYS A 51 -1.73 -1.74 10.31
C LYS A 51 -1.62 -1.22 8.88
N ALA A 52 -2.03 -2.01 7.89
CA ALA A 52 -2.05 -1.61 6.49
C ALA A 52 -3.08 -0.49 6.25
N GLY A 53 -4.26 -0.58 6.86
CA GLY A 53 -5.30 0.46 6.77
C GLY A 53 -4.87 1.78 7.40
N LYS A 54 -4.07 1.75 8.46
CA LYS A 54 -3.48 2.95 9.10
C LYS A 54 -2.29 3.55 8.36
N THR A 55 -1.88 2.97 7.22
CA THR A 55 -0.70 3.41 6.47
C THR A 55 -1.14 4.10 5.16
N PRO A 56 -0.92 5.42 5.00
CA PRO A 56 -1.39 6.18 3.83
C PRO A 56 -0.96 5.60 2.47
N ALA A 57 0.23 4.98 2.38
CA ALA A 57 0.69 4.35 1.14
C ALA A 57 -0.28 3.29 0.59
N TYR A 58 -0.87 2.45 1.45
CA TYR A 58 -1.79 1.40 1.01
C TYR A 58 -3.10 2.01 0.51
N VAL A 59 -3.60 3.02 1.21
CA VAL A 59 -4.81 3.77 0.82
C VAL A 59 -4.62 4.46 -0.52
N MET A 60 -3.55 5.24 -0.65
CA MET A 60 -3.21 5.94 -1.90
C MET A 60 -3.05 4.96 -3.07
N ALA A 61 -2.38 3.84 -2.84
CA ALA A 61 -2.22 2.80 -3.85
C ALA A 61 -3.55 2.23 -4.34
N MET A 62 -4.48 1.96 -3.41
CA MET A 62 -5.83 1.50 -3.75
C MET A 62 -6.62 2.54 -4.53
N VAL A 63 -6.55 3.80 -4.10
CA VAL A 63 -7.25 4.92 -4.74
C VAL A 63 -6.81 5.08 -6.19
N LEU A 64 -5.51 4.97 -6.45
CA LEU A 64 -4.92 5.08 -7.78
C LEU A 64 -5.20 3.88 -8.69
N ASN A 65 -5.74 2.79 -8.16
CA ASN A 65 -6.21 1.69 -8.96
C ASN A 65 -7.67 1.98 -9.39
N PRO A 66 -7.94 2.28 -10.67
CA PRO A 66 -9.28 2.66 -11.15
C PRO A 66 -10.34 1.56 -11.04
N SER A 67 -9.92 0.30 -10.83
CA SER A 67 -10.84 -0.82 -10.58
C SER A 67 -11.28 -0.91 -9.12
N ILE A 68 -10.49 -0.39 -8.19
CA ILE A 68 -10.74 -0.43 -6.74
C ILE A 68 -11.21 0.95 -6.27
N LYS A 69 -10.44 2.01 -6.55
CA LYS A 69 -10.67 3.40 -6.13
C LYS A 69 -11.03 3.47 -4.64
N PHE A 70 -11.93 4.39 -4.29
CA PHE A 70 -12.48 4.57 -2.96
C PHE A 70 -13.55 3.54 -2.58
N SER A 71 -13.97 2.69 -3.53
CA SER A 71 -15.13 1.83 -3.31
C SER A 71 -14.94 0.74 -2.28
N PHE A 72 -13.70 0.25 -2.14
CA PHE A 72 -13.38 -0.71 -1.10
C PHE A 72 -13.47 -0.05 0.28
N ILE A 73 -12.94 1.18 0.40
CA ILE A 73 -12.96 1.97 1.64
C ILE A 73 -14.42 2.26 2.02
N MET A 74 -15.25 2.73 1.07
CA MET A 74 -16.69 2.96 1.31
C MET A 74 -17.45 1.71 1.77
N LYS A 75 -17.02 0.52 1.32
CA LYS A 75 -17.71 -0.73 1.61
C LYS A 75 -17.31 -1.33 2.95
N TYR A 76 -16.05 -1.24 3.34
CA TYR A 76 -15.50 -1.99 4.46
C TYR A 76 -15.06 -1.13 5.66
N TRP A 77 -14.90 0.18 5.48
CA TRP A 77 -14.41 1.07 6.55
C TRP A 77 -15.53 1.91 7.13
N SER A 78 -15.37 2.34 8.37
CA SER A 78 -16.30 3.25 9.04
C SER A 78 -16.26 4.66 8.38
N PRO A 79 -17.33 5.47 8.51
CA PRO A 79 -17.34 6.83 7.95
C PRO A 79 -16.16 7.71 8.40
N ILE A 80 -15.73 7.56 9.66
CA ILE A 80 -14.60 8.30 10.23
C ILE A 80 -13.28 7.91 9.54
N GLU A 81 -13.08 6.61 9.30
CA GLU A 81 -11.90 6.12 8.58
C GLU A 81 -11.94 6.51 7.10
N GLN A 82 -13.13 6.59 6.50
CA GLN A 82 -13.30 7.08 5.13
C GLN A 82 -12.89 8.56 5.02
N GLU A 83 -13.35 9.41 5.94
CA GLU A 83 -12.94 10.82 5.99
C GLU A 83 -11.43 10.96 6.18
N THR A 84 -10.87 10.20 7.13
CA THR A 84 -9.41 10.17 7.36
C THR A 84 -8.63 9.75 6.11
N ALA A 85 -9.11 8.75 5.36
CA ALA A 85 -8.51 8.33 4.10
C ALA A 85 -8.58 9.43 3.04
N MET A 86 -9.68 10.19 2.99
CA MET A 86 -9.82 11.34 2.10
C MET A 86 -8.83 12.45 2.46
N ASP A 87 -8.65 12.74 3.74
CA ASP A 87 -7.68 13.73 4.22
C ASP A 87 -6.25 13.36 3.84
N TRP A 88 -5.87 12.08 3.92
CA TRP A 88 -4.55 11.62 3.47
C TRP A 88 -4.33 11.87 1.97
N ILE A 89 -5.36 11.65 1.14
CA ILE A 89 -5.28 11.90 -0.30
C ILE A 89 -5.10 13.40 -0.56
N LYS A 90 -5.91 14.23 0.08
CA LYS A 90 -5.83 15.69 -0.03
C LYS A 90 -4.47 16.21 0.43
N ALA A 91 -3.96 15.72 1.55
CA ALA A 91 -2.67 16.11 2.10
C ALA A 91 -1.51 15.74 1.16
N GLU A 92 -1.51 14.55 0.55
CA GLU A 92 -0.46 14.16 -0.39
C GLU A 92 -0.54 14.99 -1.69
N LEU A 93 -1.75 15.29 -2.18
CA LEU A 93 -1.95 16.19 -3.33
C LEU A 93 -1.48 17.62 -3.07
N ALA A 94 -1.79 18.18 -1.90
CA ALA A 94 -1.29 19.49 -1.50
C ALA A 94 0.25 19.51 -1.41
N THR A 95 0.82 18.46 -0.81
CA THR A 95 2.28 18.30 -0.71
C THR A 95 2.92 18.18 -2.09
N TYR A 96 2.26 17.50 -3.03
CA TYR A 96 2.70 17.40 -4.41
C TYR A 96 2.71 18.77 -5.10
N ARG A 97 1.61 19.54 -5.02
CA ARG A 97 1.53 20.90 -5.60
C ARG A 97 2.63 21.81 -5.07
N ALA A 98 2.87 21.81 -3.76
CA ALA A 98 3.93 22.61 -3.14
C ALA A 98 5.33 22.26 -3.67
N ARG A 99 5.61 20.96 -3.91
CA ARG A 99 6.89 20.51 -4.51
C ARG A 99 7.04 20.98 -5.95
N GLU A 100 5.98 20.90 -6.76
CA GLU A 100 6.02 21.35 -8.16
C GLU A 100 6.23 22.86 -8.26
N ALA A 101 5.53 23.65 -7.43
CA ALA A 101 5.75 25.09 -7.33
C ALA A 101 7.21 25.43 -6.98
N SER A 102 7.82 24.65 -6.09
CA SER A 102 9.23 24.84 -5.70
C SER A 102 10.23 24.53 -6.83
N LYS A 103 9.93 23.52 -7.68
CA LYS A 103 10.77 23.16 -8.83
C LYS A 103 10.77 24.26 -9.89
N LEU A 104 9.62 24.86 -10.17
CA LEU A 104 9.48 25.94 -11.15
C LEU A 104 10.28 27.19 -10.74
N THR A 105 10.20 27.58 -9.46
CA THR A 105 10.96 28.72 -8.91
C THR A 105 12.48 28.53 -9.03
N THR A 106 12.97 27.29 -8.92
CA THR A 106 14.41 26.99 -8.95
C THR A 106 14.99 27.09 -10.38
N CYS A 107 14.21 26.82 -11.43
CA CYS A 107 14.68 26.93 -12.82
C CYS A 107 14.70 28.37 -13.35
N SER A 108 13.90 29.29 -12.78
CA SER A 108 13.82 30.68 -13.25
C SER A 108 15.06 31.53 -12.92
N SER A 109 16.00 31.03 -12.12
CA SER A 109 17.22 31.77 -11.74
C SER A 109 18.40 31.56 -12.70
N ILE A 110 18.27 30.63 -13.66
CA ILE A 110 19.33 30.34 -14.63
C ILE A 110 19.01 31.03 -15.97
N LYS A 111 19.58 32.24 -16.12
CA LYS A 111 19.82 32.98 -17.37
C LYS A 111 18.62 33.64 -18.07
N LYS A 112 18.47 34.95 -17.82
CA LYS A 112 18.13 35.93 -18.86
C LYS A 112 19.23 35.92 -19.95
N ALA A 113 19.20 34.94 -20.83
CA ALA A 113 19.81 35.06 -22.15
C ALA A 113 18.66 35.24 -23.14
N ALA A 114 18.64 36.39 -23.81
CA ALA A 114 17.57 36.83 -24.70
C ALA A 114 17.17 35.74 -25.70
N CYS A 115 15.95 35.19 -25.58
CA CYS A 115 15.36 34.36 -26.62
C CYS A 115 14.76 35.27 -27.71
N PRO A 116 15.20 35.16 -28.98
CA PRO A 116 14.77 36.02 -30.08
C PRO A 116 13.42 35.60 -30.69
N HIS A 117 12.46 35.14 -29.86
CA HIS A 117 11.17 34.62 -30.33
C HIS A 117 10.02 35.65 -30.28
N SER A 118 10.29 36.88 -29.85
CA SER A 118 9.30 37.98 -29.76
C SER A 118 8.85 38.55 -31.11
N ARG A 119 9.06 37.85 -32.24
CA ARG A 119 8.88 38.43 -33.59
C ARG A 119 7.64 37.98 -34.34
N LEU A 120 6.84 37.05 -33.80
CA LEU A 120 5.68 36.52 -34.51
C LEU A 120 4.33 37.12 -34.09
N GLY A 121 4.26 38.01 -33.10
CA GLY A 121 3.06 38.81 -32.83
C GLY A 121 1.77 38.02 -32.60
N ILE A 122 1.86 36.73 -32.30
CA ILE A 122 0.74 35.94 -31.82
C ILE A 122 0.63 36.32 -30.35
N GLU A 123 -0.27 37.26 -30.06
CA GLU A 123 -0.76 37.53 -28.72
C GLU A 123 -1.25 36.18 -28.18
N SER A 124 -0.45 35.59 -27.30
CA SER A 124 -0.90 34.46 -26.50
C SER A 124 -2.00 35.02 -25.63
N ASP A 125 -3.24 34.77 -26.01
CA ASP A 125 -4.36 34.84 -25.08
C ASP A 125 -3.91 34.03 -23.87
N ASP A 126 -3.65 34.72 -22.77
CA ASP A 126 -3.29 34.13 -21.49
C ASP A 126 -4.48 33.26 -21.09
N GLU A 127 -4.47 31.99 -21.49
CA GLU A 127 -5.32 30.97 -20.91
C GLU A 127 -4.96 30.97 -19.44
N GLU A 128 -5.76 31.70 -18.65
CA GLU A 128 -5.79 31.60 -17.20
C GLU A 128 -5.85 30.11 -16.90
N ASP A 129 -4.71 29.57 -16.45
CA ASP A 129 -4.57 28.20 -15.99
C ASP A 129 -5.72 27.95 -15.03
N ASN A 130 -6.75 27.29 -15.54
CA ASN A 130 -7.99 27.05 -14.83
C ASN A 130 -7.65 25.94 -13.83
N GLU A 131 -6.95 26.34 -12.77
CA GLU A 131 -6.38 25.48 -11.75
C GLU A 131 -7.55 24.79 -11.09
N THR A 132 -7.90 23.63 -11.65
CA THR A 132 -9.06 22.89 -11.19
C THR A 132 -8.84 22.63 -9.72
N ASP A 133 -9.80 23.09 -8.94
CA ASP A 133 -9.76 22.98 -7.50
C ASP A 133 -9.50 21.51 -7.11
N LEU A 134 -8.55 21.31 -6.19
CA LEU A 134 -8.03 20.00 -5.81
C LEU A 134 -9.15 19.08 -5.31
N ASP A 135 -10.10 19.66 -4.60
CA ASP A 135 -11.25 18.96 -4.07
C ASP A 135 -12.23 18.54 -5.17
N THR A 136 -12.35 19.37 -6.21
CA THR A 136 -13.16 19.07 -7.39
C THR A 136 -12.59 17.90 -8.18
N GLU A 137 -11.28 17.88 -8.48
CA GLU A 137 -10.64 16.76 -9.20
C GLU A 137 -10.75 15.44 -8.40
N CYS A 138 -10.49 15.48 -7.09
CA CYS A 138 -10.65 14.32 -6.20
C CYS A 138 -12.06 13.75 -6.24
N THR A 139 -13.05 14.62 -6.08
CA THR A 139 -14.47 14.24 -6.05
C THR A 139 -14.91 13.65 -7.39
N LEU A 140 -14.49 14.25 -8.50
CA LEU A 140 -14.77 13.75 -9.85
C LEU A 140 -14.13 12.37 -10.07
N TYR A 141 -12.88 12.18 -9.66
CA TYR A 141 -12.20 10.90 -9.82
C TYR A 141 -12.85 9.76 -9.01
N ILE A 142 -13.23 10.07 -7.76
CA ILE A 142 -13.86 9.11 -6.84
C ILE A 142 -15.27 8.75 -7.32
N SER A 143 -16.03 9.73 -7.81
CA SER A 143 -17.39 9.51 -8.33
C SER A 143 -17.42 8.84 -9.71
N GLU A 144 -16.35 8.94 -10.49
CA GLU A 144 -16.30 8.32 -11.81
C GLU A 144 -16.39 6.80 -11.73
N ARG A 145 -17.22 6.24 -12.64
CA ARG A 145 -17.44 4.80 -12.80
C ARG A 145 -16.11 4.04 -12.85
N ARG A 146 -16.05 2.93 -12.11
CA ARG A 146 -14.87 2.06 -12.08
C ARG A 146 -14.58 1.50 -13.47
N ALA A 147 -13.29 1.34 -13.77
CA ALA A 147 -12.89 0.60 -14.95
C ALA A 147 -13.41 -0.85 -14.85
N SER A 148 -13.94 -1.38 -15.96
CA SER A 148 -14.54 -2.72 -16.03
C SER A 148 -13.51 -3.85 -15.89
N SER A 149 -12.22 -3.55 -16.09
CA SER A 149 -11.14 -4.53 -16.03
C SER A 149 -9.92 -3.94 -15.33
N SER A 150 -9.39 -4.70 -14.37
CA SER A 150 -8.13 -4.39 -13.68
C SER A 150 -6.89 -4.61 -14.54
N LYS A 151 -7.05 -5.19 -15.74
CA LYS A 151 -5.90 -5.62 -16.56
C LYS A 151 -5.12 -4.47 -17.19
N ASP A 152 -5.63 -3.25 -17.17
CA ASP A 152 -4.89 -2.12 -17.77
C ASP A 152 -5.04 -0.81 -17.02
N ILE A 153 -4.53 -0.79 -15.78
CA ILE A 153 -4.42 0.42 -14.96
C ILE A 153 -3.65 1.51 -15.73
N LEU A 154 -2.62 1.13 -16.50
CA LEU A 154 -1.81 2.07 -17.27
C LEU A 154 -2.57 2.66 -18.45
N ALA A 155 -3.29 1.85 -19.25
CA ALA A 155 -4.11 2.39 -20.33
C ALA A 155 -5.22 3.30 -19.82
N TYR A 156 -5.85 2.99 -18.68
CA TYR A 156 -6.81 3.90 -18.05
C TYR A 156 -6.16 5.27 -17.77
N TRP A 157 -4.98 5.27 -17.17
CA TRP A 157 -4.25 6.50 -16.84
C TRP A 157 -3.79 7.26 -18.08
N GLN A 158 -3.39 6.57 -19.15
CA GLN A 158 -3.05 7.19 -20.44
C GLN A 158 -4.23 7.94 -21.05
N VAL A 159 -5.43 7.37 -21.01
CA VAL A 159 -6.64 8.03 -21.55
C VAL A 159 -7.16 9.13 -20.62
N SER A 160 -6.94 9.00 -19.30
CA SER A 160 -7.50 9.90 -18.29
C SER A 160 -6.54 11.01 -17.85
N THR A 161 -5.36 11.12 -18.47
CA THR A 161 -4.31 12.07 -18.06
C THR A 161 -4.78 13.53 -18.13
N SER A 162 -5.58 13.88 -19.15
CA SER A 162 -6.11 15.24 -19.30
C SER A 162 -7.22 15.58 -18.31
N ARG A 163 -7.92 14.57 -17.79
CA ARG A 163 -9.07 14.74 -16.89
C ARG A 163 -8.67 14.75 -15.41
N PHE A 164 -7.66 13.96 -15.06
CA PHE A 164 -7.18 13.81 -13.68
C PHE A 164 -5.66 14.02 -13.63
N CYS A 165 -5.24 15.22 -14.02
CA CYS A 165 -3.83 15.52 -14.25
C CYS A 165 -3.01 15.43 -12.96
N LEU A 166 -3.55 15.85 -11.81
CA LEU A 166 -2.84 15.81 -10.53
C LEU A 166 -2.74 14.39 -9.99
N ILE A 167 -3.85 13.65 -10.03
CA ILE A 167 -3.88 12.27 -9.54
C ILE A 167 -2.95 11.39 -10.40
N TRP A 168 -2.98 11.58 -11.73
CA TRP A 168 -2.07 10.91 -12.65
C TRP A 168 -0.61 11.28 -12.39
N ARG A 169 -0.30 12.56 -12.15
CA ARG A 169 1.07 13.03 -11.87
C ARG A 169 1.62 12.42 -10.59
N ILE A 170 0.83 12.30 -9.53
CA ILE A 170 1.23 11.55 -8.32
C ILE A 170 1.50 10.09 -8.66
N GLY A 171 0.61 9.50 -9.47
CA GLY A 171 0.74 8.17 -10.04
C GLY A 171 2.02 7.93 -10.85
N ASN A 172 2.66 8.98 -11.38
CA ASN A 172 3.83 8.84 -12.25
C ASN A 172 5.13 9.42 -11.67
N LEU A 173 5.10 10.40 -10.77
CA LEU A 173 6.33 10.98 -10.20
C LEU A 173 7.15 9.98 -9.39
N SER A 174 6.54 8.89 -8.91
CA SER A 174 7.27 7.83 -8.20
C SER A 174 8.08 6.93 -9.15
N ALA A 175 7.94 7.06 -10.47
CA ALA A 175 8.64 6.26 -11.47
C ALA A 175 9.89 6.95 -12.06
N ASP A 176 10.14 8.24 -11.75
CA ASP A 176 11.20 9.05 -12.35
C ASP A 176 12.59 8.85 -11.69
N THR A 177 12.81 7.69 -11.06
CA THR A 177 14.17 7.29 -10.68
C THR A 177 14.86 6.80 -11.95
N LYS A 178 15.93 7.50 -12.35
CA LYS A 178 16.72 7.36 -13.58
C LYS A 178 17.32 5.96 -13.85
N THR A 179 16.89 4.92 -13.16
CA THR A 179 17.26 3.52 -13.39
C THR A 179 16.29 2.88 -14.39
N PRO A 180 16.75 2.58 -15.63
CA PRO A 180 15.96 1.81 -16.59
C PRO A 180 15.75 0.40 -16.02
N GLY A 181 14.54 0.11 -15.54
CA GLY A 181 14.18 -1.22 -15.03
C GLY A 181 13.26 -1.24 -13.80
N THR A 182 13.17 -0.14 -13.03
CA THR A 182 12.35 -0.09 -11.81
C THR A 182 10.98 0.55 -12.04
N ARG A 183 10.08 -0.17 -12.74
CA ARG A 183 8.64 0.19 -12.83
C ARG A 183 7.87 -0.11 -11.53
N ASN A 184 8.45 0.12 -10.36
CA ASN A 184 7.80 -0.18 -9.09
C ASN A 184 7.29 1.09 -8.40
N TYR A 185 6.28 1.69 -9.05
CA TYR A 185 5.48 2.82 -8.55
C TYR A 185 5.17 2.75 -7.05
N LEU A 186 4.82 1.55 -6.55
CA LEU A 186 4.38 1.35 -5.16
C LEU A 186 5.52 1.06 -4.18
N SER A 187 6.70 0.64 -4.66
CA SER A 187 7.83 0.34 -3.77
C SER A 187 8.40 1.62 -3.16
N HIS A 188 8.49 2.71 -3.93
CA HIS A 188 8.99 3.99 -3.41
C HIS A 188 8.00 4.64 -2.44
N MET A 189 6.69 4.57 -2.70
CA MET A 189 5.65 5.03 -1.76
C MET A 189 5.70 4.28 -0.42
N VAL A 190 5.82 2.94 -0.45
CA VAL A 190 5.90 2.12 0.77
C VAL A 190 7.15 2.45 1.58
N LEU A 191 8.31 2.56 0.92
CA LEU A 191 9.55 2.94 1.60
C LEU A 191 9.42 4.32 2.26
N ARG A 192 8.85 5.30 1.54
CA ARG A 192 8.65 6.65 2.06
C ARG A 192 7.70 6.69 3.26
N CYS A 193 6.56 6.00 3.19
CA CYS A 193 5.60 5.95 4.29
C CYS A 193 6.11 5.19 5.51
N HIS A 194 7.13 4.34 5.34
CA HIS A 194 7.82 3.69 6.47
C HIS A 194 9.04 4.48 6.97
N GLY A 195 9.27 5.72 6.49
CA GLY A 195 10.44 6.53 6.87
C GLY A 195 11.76 5.92 6.40
N LEU A 196 11.72 4.98 5.46
CA LEU A 196 12.90 4.37 4.87
C LEU A 196 13.34 5.26 3.72
N SER A 197 14.50 5.90 3.88
CA SER A 197 15.13 6.71 2.82
C SER A 197 15.21 5.88 1.53
N ALA A 198 14.88 6.52 0.39
CA ALA A 198 14.98 5.91 -0.93
C ALA A 198 16.46 5.59 -1.21
N TYR A 199 16.90 4.40 -0.82
CA TYR A 199 18.24 3.93 -1.05
C TYR A 199 18.40 3.73 -2.56
N SER A 200 19.39 4.40 -3.17
CA SER A 200 19.71 4.32 -4.60
C SER A 200 20.45 3.04 -4.99
N GLY A 201 20.52 2.07 -4.08
CA GLY A 201 21.20 0.79 -4.26
C GLY A 201 20.26 -0.39 -4.06
N ASP A 202 20.73 -1.55 -4.54
CA ASP A 202 20.12 -2.87 -4.47
C ASP A 202 19.09 -3.06 -3.33
N ILE A 203 17.85 -3.38 -3.70
CA ILE A 203 16.72 -3.59 -2.77
C ILE A 203 16.79 -4.92 -1.99
N ARG A 204 17.74 -5.81 -2.33
CA ARG A 204 17.96 -7.10 -1.63
C ARG A 204 18.19 -6.94 -0.11
N PRO A 205 19.04 -6.04 0.39
CA PRO A 205 19.18 -5.77 1.83
C PRO A 205 17.93 -5.22 2.51
N LEU A 206 17.07 -4.45 1.82
CA LEU A 206 15.79 -3.99 2.38
C LEU A 206 14.77 -5.12 2.54
N ARG A 207 14.72 -6.05 1.57
CA ARG A 207 13.98 -7.31 1.72
C ARG A 207 14.49 -8.08 2.94
N ALA A 208 15.81 -8.20 3.12
CA ALA A 208 16.39 -8.84 4.29
C ALA A 208 15.98 -8.14 5.61
N CYS A 209 16.01 -6.80 5.69
CA CYS A 209 15.60 -6.05 6.88
C CYS A 209 14.12 -6.20 7.24
N ILE A 210 13.22 -6.23 6.24
CA ILE A 210 11.78 -6.45 6.48
C ILE A 210 11.53 -7.88 6.97
N PHE A 211 12.16 -8.89 6.34
CA PHE A 211 12.10 -10.28 6.81
C PHE A 211 12.75 -10.48 8.19
N PHE A 212 13.83 -9.77 8.50
CA PHE A 212 14.53 -9.87 9.79
C PHE A 212 13.71 -9.27 10.93
N LYS A 213 13.11 -8.07 10.73
CA LYS A 213 12.19 -7.48 11.73
C LYS A 213 10.91 -8.30 11.92
N LEU A 214 10.43 -8.98 10.87
CA LEU A 214 9.29 -9.92 10.96
C LEU A 214 9.65 -11.21 11.71
N ARG A 215 10.89 -11.69 11.59
CA ARG A 215 11.40 -12.86 12.31
C ARG A 215 11.65 -12.57 13.80
N ASP A 216 12.22 -11.41 14.13
CA ASP A 216 12.50 -11.00 15.51
C ASP A 216 11.23 -10.77 16.33
N THR A 217 10.17 -10.26 15.70
CA THR A 217 8.86 -10.09 16.35
C THR A 217 8.19 -11.43 16.63
N HIS A 218 8.34 -12.42 15.73
CA HIS A 218 7.83 -13.77 15.92
C HIS A 218 8.58 -14.55 17.03
N GLN A 219 9.89 -14.35 17.19
CA GLN A 219 10.66 -14.98 18.27
C GLN A 219 10.38 -14.40 19.66
N LYS A 220 9.99 -13.12 19.75
CA LYS A 220 9.67 -12.48 21.04
C LYS A 220 8.28 -12.83 21.57
N THR A 221 7.31 -13.14 20.70
CA THR A 221 5.93 -13.50 21.12
C THR A 221 5.74 -14.99 21.41
N HIS A 222 6.67 -15.83 20.95
CA HIS A 222 6.71 -17.26 21.28
C HIS A 222 8.12 -17.64 21.72
N PRO A 223 8.50 -17.36 22.98
CA PRO A 223 9.69 -18.00 23.52
C PRO A 223 9.45 -19.51 23.45
N HIS A 224 10.24 -20.20 22.63
CA HIS A 224 10.24 -21.66 22.62
C HIS A 224 10.44 -22.10 24.07
N ALA A 225 9.41 -22.73 24.65
CA ALA A 225 9.51 -23.32 25.97
C ALA A 225 10.75 -24.21 25.98
N ALA A 226 11.68 -23.88 26.86
CA ALA A 226 12.89 -24.68 27.07
C ALA A 226 12.44 -26.12 27.28
N ARG A 227 12.98 -26.99 26.43
CA ARG A 227 12.80 -28.44 26.47
C ARG A 227 13.17 -28.89 27.89
N SER A 228 12.18 -29.23 28.71
CA SER A 228 12.43 -29.82 30.02
C SER A 228 12.99 -31.20 29.78
N ASP A 229 14.26 -31.40 30.12
CA ASP A 229 14.88 -32.72 30.13
C ASP A 229 14.07 -33.63 31.05
N GLY A 230 13.44 -34.63 30.45
CA GLY A 230 12.65 -35.64 31.14
C GLY A 230 13.57 -36.52 31.97
N SER A 231 13.58 -36.28 33.28
CA SER A 231 13.99 -37.26 34.27
C SER A 231 12.94 -38.37 34.31
N THR A 232 13.28 -39.54 33.78
CA THR A 232 12.51 -40.77 33.90
C THR A 232 12.65 -41.30 35.32
N THR A 233 11.66 -41.04 36.18
CA THR A 233 11.47 -41.81 37.41
C THR A 233 10.64 -43.05 37.08
N ASN A 234 11.29 -44.21 37.17
CA ASN A 234 10.65 -45.52 37.15
C ASN A 234 9.62 -45.61 38.28
N VAL A 235 8.36 -45.86 37.92
CA VAL A 235 7.33 -46.30 38.87
C VAL A 235 7.35 -47.82 38.84
N GLU A 236 7.99 -48.39 39.85
CA GLU A 236 8.00 -49.82 40.14
C GLU A 236 6.63 -50.20 40.71
N VAL A 237 5.82 -50.89 39.91
CA VAL A 237 4.52 -51.41 40.34
C VAL A 237 4.76 -52.74 41.07
N HIS A 238 4.69 -52.69 42.39
CA HIS A 238 4.70 -53.86 43.25
C HIS A 238 3.30 -54.51 43.22
N VAL A 239 3.22 -55.71 42.65
CA VAL A 239 2.01 -56.55 42.70
C VAL A 239 2.13 -57.42 43.96
N GLU A 240 1.35 -57.10 44.99
CA GLU A 240 1.14 -58.02 46.12
C GLU A 240 0.18 -59.13 45.69
N GLU A 241 0.68 -60.37 45.70
CA GLU A 241 -0.13 -61.57 45.73
C GLU A 241 -0.67 -61.78 47.15
N GLY A 242 -1.99 -61.70 47.31
CA GLY A 242 -2.70 -62.09 48.52
C GLY A 242 -3.31 -63.50 48.37
N PRO A 243 -3.25 -64.36 49.40
CA PRO A 243 -3.76 -65.72 49.34
C PRO A 243 -5.24 -65.78 49.78
N THR A 244 -6.06 -66.54 49.06
CA THR A 244 -6.94 -67.61 49.59
C THR A 244 -7.77 -68.25 48.48
#